data_AF-A0A962PSW1-F1
#
_entry.id   AF-A0A962PSW1-F1
#
_cell.length_a   1.000
_cell.length_b   1.000
_cell.length_c   1.000
_cell.angle_alpha   90.00
_cell.angle_beta   90.00
_cell.angle_gamma   90.00
#
_symmetry.space_group_name_H-M   'P 1'
#
loop_
_entity.id
_entity.type
_entity.pdbx_description
1 polymer ?
#
loop_
_entity_poly.entity_id
_entity_poly.type
_entity_poly.pdbx_seq_one_letter_code
_entity_poly.pdbx_strand_id
1 'polypeptide(L)'
;MSDRREGSLEAPTRHPIKWRDPEYWDEGKLFDELERVYDICHGCRRCVSLCQSFPVLFDLVDESETMEVDGVDKADYYKVVDECYLCDLCYMTKCPYVPPHEWNVDFPHLMLQAKAQRYKTKGASFRDNTLTNTDMVGKLASIPLVDVTVNALNKNPLFRNALESTLGVHHEAPVPAYHSKTLRKRFKHGDITPKAAGVTTGKVALYATCYCNYNLPDLGDDFVAVFEHNGISMTLVPRESCCGMPKLELGDLETVDS
;
A
#
# COMPACT_ATOMS: atom_id res chain seq x y z
N MET A 1 7.15 -4.75 39.67
CA MET A 1 7.41 -5.85 38.72
C MET A 1 6.84 -5.39 37.39
N SER A 2 7.72 -5.01 36.45
CA SER A 2 7.30 -4.65 35.09
C SER A 2 6.69 -5.90 34.48
N ASP A 3 5.42 -5.79 34.11
CA ASP A 3 4.62 -6.84 33.46
C ASP A 3 5.16 -7.00 32.03
N ARG A 4 6.37 -7.60 31.89
CA ARG A 4 7.00 -7.88 30.59
C ARG A 4 6.25 -9.04 29.95
N ARG A 5 5.10 -8.74 29.35
CA ARG A 5 4.33 -9.66 28.53
C ARG A 5 4.88 -9.65 27.10
N GLU A 6 4.83 -10.79 26.43
CA GLU A 6 5.24 -10.94 25.04
C GLU A 6 4.40 -10.00 24.15
N GLY A 7 5.05 -9.19 23.28
CA GLY A 7 4.33 -8.38 22.31
C GLY A 7 3.52 -9.24 21.33
N SER A 8 2.55 -8.62 20.65
CA SER A 8 1.57 -9.27 19.76
C SER A 8 0.41 -10.04 20.44
N LEU A 9 0.32 -10.05 21.78
CA LEU A 9 -0.85 -10.58 22.51
C LEU A 9 -1.95 -9.53 22.75
N GLU A 10 -1.58 -8.26 22.72
CA GLU A 10 -2.47 -7.10 22.83
C GLU A 10 -2.29 -6.20 21.60
N ALA A 11 -3.22 -5.28 21.38
CA ALA A 11 -3.11 -4.33 20.27
C ALA A 11 -1.84 -3.47 20.45
N PRO A 12 -0.94 -3.42 19.44
CA PRO A 12 0.28 -2.64 19.55
C PRO A 12 0.01 -1.15 19.60
N THR A 13 0.90 -0.40 20.24
CA THR A 13 0.83 1.07 20.26
C THR A 13 1.49 1.63 19.01
N ARG A 14 0.71 2.28 18.14
CA ARG A 14 1.25 2.90 16.93
C ARG A 14 1.52 4.38 17.12
N HIS A 15 2.78 4.78 16.90
CA HIS A 15 3.20 6.18 16.96
C HIS A 15 2.93 6.89 15.62
N PRO A 16 2.56 8.18 15.63
CA PRO A 16 2.43 8.96 14.41
C PRO A 16 3.76 9.05 13.64
N ILE A 17 3.70 8.95 12.31
CA ILE A 17 4.85 9.16 11.43
C ILE A 17 5.24 10.63 11.47
N LYS A 18 6.45 10.93 11.94
CA LYS A 18 6.95 12.30 12.14
C LYS A 18 7.60 12.88 10.88
N TRP A 19 7.03 12.66 9.70
CA TRP A 19 7.64 13.07 8.43
C TRP A 19 7.84 14.59 8.25
N ARG A 20 7.17 15.41 9.05
CA ARG A 20 7.35 16.87 9.08
C ARG A 20 8.50 17.31 9.99
N ASP A 21 9.04 16.41 10.80
CA ASP A 21 10.21 16.65 11.65
C ASP A 21 11.49 16.58 10.80
N PRO A 22 12.39 17.58 10.86
CA PRO A 22 13.68 17.50 10.19
C PRO A 22 14.48 16.23 10.53
N GLU A 23 14.36 15.71 11.75
CA GLU A 23 15.07 14.50 12.20
C GLU A 23 14.64 13.24 11.42
N TYR A 24 13.41 13.20 10.92
CA TYR A 24 12.92 12.09 10.10
C TYR A 24 13.72 11.88 8.81
N TRP A 25 14.37 12.95 8.33
CA TRP A 25 15.12 12.97 7.07
C TRP A 25 16.64 12.85 7.28
N ASP A 26 17.09 12.59 8.50
CA ASP A 26 18.49 12.32 8.81
C ASP A 26 18.85 10.90 8.34
N GLU A 27 19.65 10.82 7.28
CA GLU A 27 20.05 9.54 6.68
C GLU A 27 20.89 8.70 7.63
N GLY A 28 21.78 9.32 8.43
CA GLY A 28 22.60 8.59 9.40
C GLY A 28 21.73 7.88 10.44
N LYS A 29 20.78 8.61 11.04
CA LYS A 29 19.84 8.04 12.01
C LYS A 29 18.94 6.97 11.42
N LEU A 30 18.51 7.13 10.17
CA LEU A 30 17.76 6.10 9.45
C LEU A 30 18.58 4.81 9.32
N PHE A 31 19.84 4.90 8.89
CA PHE A 31 20.68 3.73 8.72
C PHE A 31 21.05 3.06 10.05
N ASP A 32 21.27 3.83 11.10
CA ASP A 32 21.48 3.30 12.46
C ASP A 32 20.24 2.53 12.94
N GLU A 33 19.04 3.04 12.66
CA GLU A 33 17.78 2.38 13.03
C GLU A 33 17.48 1.14 12.16
N LEU A 34 17.80 1.18 10.86
CA LEU A 34 17.74 0.02 9.96
C LEU A 34 18.62 -1.11 10.49
N GLU A 35 19.87 -0.81 10.81
CA GLU A 35 20.83 -1.77 11.36
C GLU A 35 20.32 -2.38 12.68
N ARG A 36 19.85 -1.55 13.62
CA ARG A 36 19.28 -2.00 14.89
C ARG A 36 18.08 -2.92 14.71
N VAL A 37 17.13 -2.55 13.85
CA VAL A 37 15.91 -3.35 13.63
C VAL A 37 16.25 -4.64 12.87
N TYR A 38 17.17 -4.60 11.92
CA TYR A 38 17.63 -5.78 11.19
C TYR A 38 18.34 -6.77 12.10
N ASP A 39 19.16 -6.31 13.04
CA ASP A 39 19.82 -7.14 14.06
C ASP A 39 18.78 -7.87 14.92
N ILE A 40 17.78 -7.14 15.43
CA ILE A 40 16.66 -7.72 16.18
C ILE A 40 15.87 -8.74 15.34
N CYS A 41 15.61 -8.42 14.07
CA CYS A 41 14.91 -9.31 13.15
C CYS A 41 15.72 -10.57 12.87
N HIS A 42 17.03 -10.45 12.64
CA HIS A 42 17.95 -11.54 12.41
C HIS A 42 18.05 -12.48 13.62
N GLY A 43 18.12 -11.94 14.84
CA GLY A 43 18.15 -12.75 16.06
C GLY A 43 16.85 -13.54 16.32
N CYS A 44 15.71 -13.03 15.84
CA CYS A 44 14.38 -13.59 16.12
C CYS A 44 13.83 -14.50 15.00
N ARG A 45 14.04 -14.11 13.73
CA ARG A 45 13.57 -14.74 12.48
C ARG A 45 12.09 -15.14 12.38
N ARG A 46 11.23 -14.77 13.34
CA ARG A 46 9.81 -15.16 13.40
C ARG A 46 8.98 -14.74 12.19
N CYS A 47 9.35 -13.65 11.52
CA CYS A 47 8.57 -13.07 10.43
C CYS A 47 8.89 -13.67 9.04
N VAL A 48 9.81 -14.66 8.95
CA VAL A 48 10.31 -15.23 7.69
C VAL A 48 9.22 -15.65 6.70
N SER A 49 8.08 -16.14 7.20
CA SER A 49 6.99 -16.66 6.37
C SER A 49 5.94 -15.62 5.97
N LEU A 50 6.13 -14.33 6.30
CA LEU A 50 5.11 -13.30 6.06
C LEU A 50 5.25 -12.62 4.70
N CYS A 51 6.46 -12.21 4.34
CA CYS A 51 6.77 -11.49 3.11
C CYS A 51 8.26 -11.67 2.76
N GLN A 52 8.65 -11.22 1.57
CA GLN A 52 10.01 -11.40 1.07
C GLN A 52 11.08 -10.51 1.73
N SER A 53 10.70 -9.46 2.46
CA SER A 53 11.67 -8.64 3.20
C SER A 53 12.51 -9.46 4.17
N PHE A 54 11.92 -10.44 4.84
CA PHE A 54 12.61 -11.21 5.87
C PHE A 54 13.55 -12.28 5.29
N PRO A 55 13.13 -13.13 4.32
CA PRO A 55 14.07 -13.98 3.58
C PRO A 55 15.25 -13.19 3.00
N VAL A 56 15.00 -12.07 2.29
CA VAL A 56 16.08 -11.25 1.72
C VAL A 56 17.02 -10.73 2.80
N LEU A 57 16.50 -10.25 3.93
CA LEU A 57 17.33 -9.82 5.05
C LEU A 57 18.21 -10.98 5.58
N PHE A 58 17.61 -12.16 5.78
CA PHE A 58 18.33 -13.29 6.35
C PHE A 58 19.36 -13.86 5.38
N ASP A 59 19.06 -13.93 4.09
CA ASP A 59 20.01 -14.35 3.05
C ASP A 59 21.21 -13.38 3.00
N LEU A 60 20.97 -12.07 3.02
CA LEU A 60 22.04 -11.06 3.06
C LEU A 60 22.97 -11.24 4.27
N VAL A 61 22.42 -11.55 5.43
CA VAL A 61 23.22 -11.77 6.65
C VAL A 61 23.93 -13.12 6.59
N ASP A 62 23.25 -14.19 6.18
CA ASP A 62 23.82 -15.55 6.15
C ASP A 62 24.92 -15.70 5.07
N GLU A 63 24.90 -14.86 4.03
CA GLU A 63 25.93 -14.77 3.00
C GLU A 63 27.05 -13.75 3.32
N SER A 64 26.95 -13.03 4.45
CA SER A 64 27.96 -12.04 4.87
C SER A 64 29.20 -12.70 5.49
N GLU A 65 30.33 -11.98 5.52
CA GLU A 65 31.59 -12.51 6.08
C GLU A 65 31.50 -12.78 7.60
N THR A 66 30.71 -11.98 8.32
CA THR A 66 30.56 -12.09 9.78
C THR A 66 29.39 -12.97 10.19
N MET A 67 28.47 -13.28 9.25
CA MET A 67 27.15 -13.87 9.51
C MET A 67 26.27 -13.02 10.43
N GLU A 68 26.60 -11.74 10.57
CA GLU A 68 25.88 -10.75 11.37
C GLU A 68 25.55 -9.54 10.48
N VAL A 69 24.68 -8.66 10.97
CA VAL A 69 24.21 -7.49 10.20
C VAL A 69 25.35 -6.50 9.88
N ASP A 70 26.39 -6.45 10.71
CA ASP A 70 27.58 -5.61 10.50
C ASP A 70 28.41 -6.00 9.27
N GLY A 71 28.25 -7.24 8.78
CA GLY A 71 28.88 -7.75 7.57
C GLY A 71 28.11 -7.42 6.28
N VAL A 72 26.90 -6.86 6.38
CA VAL A 72 26.05 -6.51 5.24
C VAL A 72 26.37 -5.09 4.75
N ASP A 73 26.56 -4.91 3.45
CA ASP A 73 26.71 -3.57 2.86
C ASP A 73 25.43 -2.75 3.13
N LYS A 74 25.57 -1.55 3.73
CA LYS A 74 24.43 -0.66 4.00
C LYS A 74 23.64 -0.36 2.72
N ALA A 75 24.28 -0.32 1.54
CA ALA A 75 23.58 -0.13 0.28
C ALA A 75 22.54 -1.24 0.01
N ASP A 76 22.81 -2.46 0.48
CA ASP A 76 21.94 -3.63 0.31
C ASP A 76 20.75 -3.64 1.26
N TYR A 77 20.71 -2.78 2.28
CA TYR A 77 19.52 -2.63 3.13
C TYR A 77 18.28 -2.26 2.32
N TYR A 78 18.45 -1.56 1.19
CA TYR A 78 17.34 -1.22 0.31
C TYR A 78 16.73 -2.44 -0.40
N LYS A 79 17.47 -3.55 -0.56
CA LYS A 79 16.90 -4.80 -1.09
C LYS A 79 15.78 -5.31 -0.17
N VAL A 80 15.96 -5.19 1.15
CA VAL A 80 14.94 -5.55 2.15
C VAL A 80 13.76 -4.57 2.12
N VAL A 81 14.05 -3.27 1.99
CA VAL A 81 13.05 -2.19 1.92
C VAL A 81 12.15 -2.36 0.69
N ASP A 82 12.70 -2.82 -0.43
CA ASP A 82 11.97 -3.00 -1.70
C ASP A 82 10.93 -4.12 -1.62
N GLU A 83 11.18 -5.15 -0.84
CA GLU A 83 10.25 -6.26 -0.63
C GLU A 83 9.11 -5.94 0.37
N CYS A 84 9.18 -4.79 1.05
CA CYS A 84 8.13 -4.38 1.99
C CYS A 84 7.00 -3.65 1.27
N TYR A 85 5.80 -4.21 1.32
CA TYR A 85 4.55 -3.65 0.78
C TYR A 85 3.60 -3.12 1.87
N LEU A 86 4.16 -2.65 2.99
CA LEU A 86 3.48 -1.90 4.07
C LEU A 86 2.15 -2.51 4.58
N CYS A 87 2.00 -3.84 4.55
CA CYS A 87 0.76 -4.51 4.96
C CYS A 87 0.53 -4.60 6.48
N ASP A 88 1.52 -4.19 7.28
CA ASP A 88 1.53 -4.23 8.74
C ASP A 88 1.37 -5.62 9.40
N LEU A 89 1.34 -6.73 8.64
CA LEU A 89 1.13 -8.06 9.22
C LEU A 89 2.22 -8.44 10.23
N CYS A 90 3.48 -8.09 9.95
CA CYS A 90 4.59 -8.35 10.88
C CYS A 90 4.44 -7.58 12.18
N TYR A 91 4.00 -6.33 12.11
CA TYR A 91 3.77 -5.45 13.25
C TYR A 91 2.53 -5.86 14.06
N MET A 92 1.42 -6.13 13.39
CA MET A 92 0.14 -6.38 14.06
C MET A 92 0.01 -7.79 14.65
N THR A 93 0.71 -8.79 14.11
CA THR A 93 0.38 -10.19 14.38
C THR A 93 1.55 -11.13 14.70
N LYS A 94 2.80 -10.70 14.53
CA LYS A 94 3.96 -11.60 14.69
C LYS A 94 5.08 -11.06 15.56
N CYS A 95 5.40 -9.77 15.46
CA CYS A 95 6.55 -9.20 16.13
C CYS A 95 6.28 -9.08 17.64
N PRO A 96 7.08 -9.75 18.51
CA PRO A 96 6.92 -9.66 19.96
C PRO A 96 7.53 -8.37 20.54
N TYR A 97 8.16 -7.54 19.70
CA TYR A 97 8.98 -6.40 20.10
C TYR A 97 8.39 -5.05 19.69
N VAL A 98 7.12 -5.05 19.30
CA VAL A 98 6.36 -3.84 18.98
C VAL A 98 6.09 -2.98 20.21
N PRO A 99 5.85 -1.67 20.06
CA PRO A 99 5.56 -0.79 21.20
C PRO A 99 4.32 -1.30 21.96
N PRO A 100 4.35 -1.30 23.31
CA PRO A 100 5.26 -0.57 24.18
C PRO A 100 6.52 -1.35 24.62
N HIS A 101 6.90 -2.44 23.94
CA HIS A 101 8.14 -3.16 24.25
C HIS A 101 9.36 -2.23 24.17
N GLU A 102 10.38 -2.47 25.02
CA GLU A 102 11.56 -1.58 25.14
C GLU A 102 12.36 -1.43 23.84
N TRP A 103 12.28 -2.42 22.94
CA TRP A 103 12.91 -2.38 21.61
C TRP A 103 12.11 -1.60 20.55
N ASN A 104 10.84 -1.27 20.82
CA ASN A 104 10.04 -0.33 20.04
C ASN A 104 10.07 -0.56 18.52
N VAL A 105 9.94 -1.81 18.07
CA VAL A 105 10.10 -2.17 16.66
C VAL A 105 8.82 -1.87 15.87
N ASP A 106 8.88 -0.92 14.93
CA ASP A 106 7.84 -0.67 13.93
C ASP A 106 8.45 -0.83 12.52
N PHE A 107 8.61 -2.08 12.10
CA PHE A 107 9.25 -2.44 10.83
C PHE A 107 8.59 -1.74 9.63
N PRO A 108 7.25 -1.76 9.46
CA PRO A 108 6.61 -1.08 8.32
C PRO A 108 6.87 0.43 8.29
N HIS A 109 6.80 1.12 9.44
CA HIS A 109 7.11 2.55 9.48
C HIS A 109 8.56 2.86 9.13
N LEU A 110 9.50 2.01 9.56
CA LEU A 110 10.91 2.16 9.20
C LEU A 110 11.14 1.95 7.70
N MET A 111 10.47 0.95 7.10
CA MET A 111 10.52 0.73 5.65
C MET A 111 9.93 1.93 4.89
N LEU A 112 8.83 2.51 5.39
CA LEU A 112 8.26 3.73 4.84
C LEU A 112 9.21 4.92 4.94
N GLN A 113 9.95 5.08 6.06
CA GLN A 113 10.96 6.12 6.20
C GLN A 113 12.09 5.94 5.18
N ALA A 114 12.59 4.72 4.99
CA ALA A 114 13.59 4.43 3.97
C ALA A 114 13.10 4.72 2.55
N LYS A 115 11.87 4.30 2.22
CA LYS A 115 11.22 4.62 0.93
C LYS A 115 11.10 6.14 0.73
N ALA A 116 10.67 6.87 1.76
CA ALA A 116 10.53 8.33 1.72
C ALA A 116 11.88 9.03 1.53
N GLN A 117 12.93 8.63 2.27
CA GLN A 117 14.27 9.18 2.11
C GLN A 117 14.79 8.98 0.67
N ARG A 118 14.59 7.79 0.10
CA ARG A 118 14.95 7.49 -1.28
C ARG A 118 14.12 8.30 -2.29
N TYR A 119 12.84 8.48 -2.05
CA TYR A 119 11.98 9.30 -2.90
C TYR A 119 12.41 10.77 -2.90
N LYS A 120 12.73 11.33 -1.74
CA LYS A 120 13.19 12.73 -1.61
C LYS A 120 14.49 12.99 -2.36
N THR A 121 15.38 12.00 -2.42
CA THR A 121 16.71 12.14 -3.05
C THR A 121 16.71 11.76 -4.53
N LYS A 122 15.96 10.74 -4.93
CA LYS A 122 15.99 10.17 -6.30
C LYS A 122 14.70 10.39 -7.10
N GLY A 123 13.60 10.72 -6.43
CA GLY A 123 12.26 10.74 -7.02
C GLY A 123 11.78 9.34 -7.43
N ALA A 124 10.69 9.31 -8.20
CA ALA A 124 10.20 8.10 -8.85
C ALA A 124 10.54 8.10 -10.35
N SER A 125 10.70 6.89 -10.90
CA SER A 125 10.84 6.69 -12.34
C SER A 125 9.58 7.16 -13.09
N PHE A 126 9.70 7.41 -14.39
CA PHE A 126 8.54 7.75 -15.22
C PHE A 126 7.44 6.67 -15.16
N ARG A 127 7.85 5.40 -15.16
CA ARG A 127 6.96 4.25 -14.97
C ARG A 127 6.21 4.38 -13.66
N ASP A 128 6.93 4.46 -12.55
CA ASP A 128 6.33 4.43 -11.22
C ASP A 128 5.41 5.63 -11.01
N ASN A 129 5.82 6.82 -11.46
CA ASN A 129 4.98 8.02 -11.41
C ASN A 129 3.69 7.89 -12.23
N THR A 130 3.75 7.23 -13.39
CA THR A 130 2.57 7.01 -14.23
C THR A 130 1.64 5.96 -13.63
N LEU A 131 2.18 4.78 -13.26
CA LEU A 131 1.38 3.66 -12.78
C LEU A 131 0.75 3.91 -11.41
N THR A 132 1.42 4.67 -10.54
CA THR A 132 0.91 5.01 -9.20
C THR A 132 -0.10 6.14 -9.21
N ASN A 133 -0.19 6.92 -10.30
CA ASN A 133 -1.23 7.94 -10.47
C ASN A 133 -2.52 7.31 -11.04
N THR A 134 -3.14 6.46 -10.24
CA THR A 134 -4.31 5.66 -10.61
C THR A 134 -5.52 6.52 -11.01
N ASP A 135 -5.71 7.69 -10.40
CA ASP A 135 -6.79 8.62 -10.78
C ASP A 135 -6.56 9.22 -12.17
N MET A 136 -5.33 9.63 -12.49
CA MET A 136 -5.00 10.11 -13.83
C MET A 136 -5.16 9.00 -14.87
N VAL A 137 -4.57 7.83 -14.62
CA VAL A 137 -4.63 6.67 -15.53
C VAL A 137 -6.08 6.24 -15.72
N GLY A 138 -6.84 6.10 -14.63
CA GLY A 138 -8.25 5.73 -14.67
C GLY A 138 -9.11 6.71 -15.47
N LYS A 139 -8.92 8.02 -15.28
CA LYS A 139 -9.62 9.07 -16.05
C LYS A 139 -9.33 8.98 -17.54
N LEU A 140 -8.07 8.77 -17.94
CA LEU A 140 -7.66 8.70 -19.34
C LEU A 140 -8.10 7.38 -19.99
N ALA A 141 -7.85 6.25 -19.32
CA ALA A 141 -8.16 4.93 -19.83
C ALA A 141 -9.67 4.63 -19.85
N SER A 142 -10.50 5.39 -19.12
CA SER A 142 -11.96 5.25 -19.10
C SER A 142 -12.68 6.27 -19.99
N ILE A 143 -11.98 6.92 -20.93
CA ILE A 143 -12.62 7.72 -21.97
C ILE A 143 -13.32 6.77 -22.95
N PRO A 144 -14.55 7.05 -23.42
CA PRO A 144 -15.23 6.22 -24.41
C PRO A 144 -14.35 5.94 -25.63
N LEU A 145 -14.30 4.69 -26.08
CA LEU A 145 -13.43 4.15 -27.15
C LEU A 145 -11.95 3.99 -26.76
N VAL A 146 -11.44 4.81 -25.83
CA VAL A 146 -10.09 4.61 -25.29
C VAL A 146 -10.06 3.36 -24.41
N ASP A 147 -11.09 3.13 -23.59
CA ASP A 147 -11.23 1.92 -22.77
C ASP A 147 -11.20 0.65 -23.62
N VAL A 148 -11.97 0.61 -24.70
CA VAL A 148 -11.99 -0.50 -25.67
C VAL A 148 -10.60 -0.74 -26.26
N THR A 149 -9.92 0.33 -26.66
CA THR A 149 -8.59 0.26 -27.28
C THR A 149 -7.54 -0.23 -26.28
N VAL A 150 -7.48 0.35 -25.07
CA VAL A 150 -6.55 -0.04 -24.01
C VAL A 150 -6.79 -1.50 -23.59
N ASN A 151 -8.04 -1.92 -23.46
CA ASN A 151 -8.38 -3.30 -23.12
C ASN A 151 -8.00 -4.28 -24.25
N ALA A 152 -8.16 -3.89 -25.52
CA ALA A 152 -7.75 -4.71 -26.65
C ALA A 152 -6.22 -4.84 -26.75
N LEU A 153 -5.49 -3.74 -26.53
CA LEU A 153 -4.03 -3.74 -26.48
C LEU A 153 -3.51 -4.63 -25.34
N ASN A 154 -4.09 -4.52 -24.13
CA ASN A 154 -3.69 -5.37 -23.00
C ASN A 154 -4.02 -6.86 -23.17
N LYS A 155 -4.80 -7.25 -24.20
CA LYS A 155 -5.04 -8.65 -24.58
C LYS A 155 -4.11 -9.13 -25.70
N ASN A 156 -3.27 -8.25 -26.25
CA ASN A 156 -2.36 -8.56 -27.35
C ASN A 156 -0.97 -8.94 -26.80
N PRO A 157 -0.47 -10.17 -27.03
CA PRO A 157 0.83 -10.61 -26.50
C PRO A 157 2.02 -9.77 -26.99
N LEU A 158 2.01 -9.29 -28.23
CA LEU A 158 3.08 -8.44 -28.76
C LEU A 158 3.13 -7.11 -28.03
N PHE A 159 1.96 -6.51 -27.77
CA PHE A 159 1.88 -5.30 -26.97
C PHE A 159 2.33 -5.54 -25.53
N ARG A 160 1.95 -6.66 -24.92
CA ARG A 160 2.36 -7.02 -23.55
C ARG A 160 3.89 -7.21 -23.43
N ASN A 161 4.52 -7.86 -24.40
CA ASN A 161 5.98 -7.99 -24.44
C ASN A 161 6.67 -6.63 -24.59
N ALA A 162 6.13 -5.76 -25.45
CA ALA A 162 6.64 -4.39 -25.60
C ALA A 162 6.47 -3.57 -24.31
N LEU A 163 5.33 -3.71 -23.62
CA LEU A 163 5.06 -3.05 -22.34
C LEU A 163 6.02 -3.52 -21.24
N GLU A 164 6.32 -4.82 -21.20
CA GLU A 164 7.32 -5.37 -20.28
C GLU A 164 8.72 -4.78 -20.56
N SER A 165 9.12 -4.73 -21.83
CA SER A 165 10.45 -4.27 -22.21
C SER A 165 10.67 -2.77 -21.96
N THR A 166 9.57 -1.99 -21.89
CA THR A 166 9.61 -0.53 -21.74
C THR A 166 9.26 -0.05 -20.34
N LEU A 167 8.19 -0.60 -19.76
CA LEU A 167 7.65 -0.24 -18.46
C LEU A 167 7.78 -1.37 -17.43
N GLY A 168 8.49 -2.47 -17.70
CA GLY A 168 8.75 -3.52 -16.71
C GLY A 168 7.50 -4.20 -16.14
N VAL A 169 6.34 -4.07 -16.79
CA VAL A 169 5.12 -4.78 -16.39
C VAL A 169 5.14 -6.15 -17.07
N HIS A 170 5.42 -7.20 -16.29
CA HIS A 170 5.52 -8.57 -16.80
C HIS A 170 4.34 -8.92 -17.72
N HIS A 171 4.61 -9.52 -18.88
CA HIS A 171 3.60 -9.75 -19.91
C HIS A 171 2.42 -10.59 -19.42
N GLU A 172 2.66 -11.54 -18.50
CA GLU A 172 1.65 -12.38 -17.85
C GLU A 172 0.95 -11.73 -16.65
N ALA A 173 1.41 -10.57 -16.17
CA ALA A 173 0.79 -9.90 -15.03
C ALA A 173 -0.68 -9.54 -15.35
N PRO A 174 -1.64 -9.82 -14.45
CA PRO A 174 -3.03 -9.48 -14.68
C PRO A 174 -3.20 -7.96 -14.71
N VAL A 175 -3.68 -7.44 -15.85
CA VAL A 175 -4.04 -6.03 -15.97
C VAL A 175 -5.56 -5.89 -15.95
N PRO A 176 -6.11 -5.14 -14.99
CA PRO A 176 -7.54 -4.95 -14.89
C PRO A 176 -8.06 -4.19 -16.12
N ALA A 177 -9.25 -4.57 -16.59
CA ALA A 177 -9.91 -3.84 -17.66
C ALA A 177 -10.33 -2.45 -17.16
N TYR A 178 -10.40 -1.49 -18.07
CA TYR A 178 -10.99 -0.16 -17.82
C TYR A 178 -12.38 -0.07 -18.43
N HIS A 179 -13.26 0.72 -17.82
CA HIS A 179 -14.65 0.85 -18.23
C HIS A 179 -15.07 2.31 -18.36
N SER A 180 -15.47 2.71 -19.57
CA SER A 180 -15.98 4.07 -19.81
C SER A 180 -17.30 4.38 -19.11
N LYS A 181 -18.12 3.34 -18.87
CA LYS A 181 -19.26 3.37 -17.94
C LYS A 181 -18.76 3.09 -16.52
N THR A 182 -18.16 4.10 -15.91
CA THR A 182 -17.63 4.03 -14.53
C THR A 182 -18.75 3.88 -13.50
N LEU A 183 -18.43 3.43 -12.27
CA LEU A 183 -19.41 3.33 -11.18
C LEU A 183 -20.11 4.67 -10.95
N ARG A 184 -19.36 5.78 -10.92
CA ARG A 184 -19.92 7.14 -10.78
C ARG A 184 -20.95 7.51 -11.85
N LYS A 185 -20.82 7.00 -13.08
CA LYS A 185 -21.79 7.23 -14.17
C LYS A 185 -22.99 6.27 -14.11
N ARG A 186 -22.80 5.10 -13.51
CA ARG A 186 -23.81 4.05 -13.39
C ARG A 186 -24.69 4.21 -12.15
N PHE A 187 -24.13 4.78 -11.08
CA PHE A 187 -24.80 4.93 -9.80
C PHE A 187 -26.12 5.67 -9.95
N LYS A 188 -27.18 5.05 -9.46
CA LYS A 188 -28.52 5.61 -9.35
C LYS A 188 -28.90 5.62 -7.88
N HIS A 189 -29.54 6.69 -7.44
CA HIS A 189 -30.06 6.74 -6.08
C HIS A 189 -31.40 6.00 -6.05
N GLY A 190 -31.49 4.94 -5.24
CA GLY A 190 -32.76 4.30 -4.93
C GLY A 190 -33.68 5.22 -4.13
N ASP A 191 -34.98 5.14 -4.42
CA ASP A 191 -36.02 5.85 -3.67
C ASP A 191 -36.37 5.07 -2.38
N ILE A 192 -35.42 5.08 -1.44
CA ILE A 192 -35.55 4.40 -0.15
C ILE A 192 -35.59 5.47 0.93
N THR A 193 -36.69 5.50 1.70
CA THR A 193 -36.78 6.35 2.89
C THR A 193 -35.82 5.82 3.96
N PRO A 194 -34.78 6.58 4.35
CA PRO A 194 -33.82 6.13 5.36
C PRO A 194 -34.51 5.89 6.71
N LYS A 195 -34.13 4.80 7.38
CA LYS A 195 -34.62 4.47 8.73
C LYS A 195 -33.45 4.51 9.71
N ALA A 196 -33.61 5.24 10.81
CA ALA A 196 -32.59 5.31 11.85
C ALA A 196 -32.23 3.91 12.39
N ALA A 197 -30.94 3.64 12.54
CA ALA A 197 -30.41 2.37 13.02
C ALA A 197 -29.33 2.64 14.06
N GLY A 198 -29.62 2.29 15.32
CA GLY A 198 -28.77 2.61 16.47
C GLY A 198 -28.50 4.12 16.56
N VAL A 199 -27.23 4.50 16.45
CA VAL A 199 -26.76 5.90 16.52
C VAL A 199 -26.76 6.60 15.16
N THR A 200 -27.16 5.93 14.08
CA THR A 200 -27.08 6.47 12.71
C THR A 200 -28.46 6.89 12.19
N THR A 201 -28.48 7.81 11.21
CA THR A 201 -29.70 8.23 10.50
C THR A 201 -30.15 7.26 9.41
N GLY A 202 -29.47 6.11 9.26
CA GLY A 202 -29.81 5.09 8.26
C GLY A 202 -29.36 5.38 6.83
N LYS A 203 -28.50 6.40 6.64
CA LYS A 203 -27.89 6.73 5.35
C LYS A 203 -26.45 6.21 5.32
N VAL A 204 -26.07 5.58 4.21
CA VAL A 204 -24.72 5.08 3.98
C VAL A 204 -24.04 5.90 2.88
N ALA A 205 -22.81 6.35 3.15
CA ALA A 205 -21.96 6.97 2.14
C ALA A 205 -21.12 5.90 1.44
N LEU A 206 -21.23 5.82 0.12
CA LEU A 206 -20.42 4.94 -0.72
C LEU A 206 -19.25 5.73 -1.32
N TYR A 207 -18.04 5.33 -0.96
CA TYR A 207 -16.81 5.71 -1.64
C TYR A 207 -16.62 4.77 -2.82
N ALA A 208 -16.63 5.30 -4.04
CA ALA A 208 -16.48 4.45 -5.23
C ALA A 208 -15.06 3.90 -5.33
N THR A 209 -14.08 4.55 -4.69
CA THR A 209 -12.64 4.27 -4.82
C THR A 209 -12.14 4.43 -6.26
N CYS A 210 -10.83 4.61 -6.43
CA CYS A 210 -10.20 4.61 -7.76
C CYS A 210 -10.46 3.28 -8.50
N TYR A 211 -10.33 2.15 -7.82
CA TYR A 211 -10.42 0.83 -8.45
C TYR A 211 -11.85 0.42 -8.82
N CYS A 212 -12.80 0.50 -7.88
CA CYS A 212 -14.19 0.12 -8.22
C CYS A 212 -14.84 1.12 -9.17
N ASN A 213 -14.38 2.39 -9.21
CA ASN A 213 -14.91 3.33 -10.19
C ASN A 213 -14.50 3.01 -11.64
N TYR A 214 -13.22 2.73 -11.91
CA TYR A 214 -12.70 2.57 -13.27
C TYR A 214 -12.57 1.11 -13.73
N ASN A 215 -12.26 0.18 -12.83
CA ASN A 215 -11.88 -1.19 -13.15
C ASN A 215 -12.96 -2.22 -12.80
N LEU A 216 -13.60 -2.08 -11.64
CA LEU A 216 -14.67 -2.99 -11.18
C LEU A 216 -15.98 -2.26 -10.88
N PRO A 217 -16.59 -1.57 -11.87
CA PRO A 217 -17.85 -0.87 -11.64
C PRO A 217 -19.01 -1.80 -11.31
N ASP A 218 -18.98 -3.05 -11.78
CA ASP A 218 -20.01 -4.05 -11.48
C ASP A 218 -20.06 -4.39 -9.99
N LEU A 219 -18.91 -4.45 -9.31
CA LEU A 219 -18.84 -4.67 -7.87
C LEU A 219 -19.58 -3.57 -7.08
N GLY A 220 -19.49 -2.33 -7.55
CA GLY A 220 -20.22 -1.22 -6.95
C GLY A 220 -21.73 -1.31 -7.18
N ASP A 221 -22.15 -1.72 -8.38
CA ASP A 221 -23.58 -1.93 -8.68
C ASP A 221 -24.16 -3.06 -7.81
N ASP A 222 -23.44 -4.18 -7.67
CA ASP A 222 -23.84 -5.30 -6.80
C ASP A 222 -23.93 -4.86 -5.34
N PHE A 223 -22.96 -4.07 -4.86
CA PHE A 223 -22.96 -3.54 -3.51
C PHE A 223 -24.18 -2.65 -3.24
N VAL A 224 -24.51 -1.77 -4.19
CA VAL A 224 -25.73 -0.93 -4.11
C VAL A 224 -26.98 -1.81 -4.09
N ALA A 225 -27.10 -2.78 -5.00
CA ALA A 225 -28.26 -3.66 -5.07
C ALA A 225 -28.51 -4.44 -3.77
N VAL A 226 -27.45 -4.93 -3.11
CA VAL A 226 -27.56 -5.63 -1.82
C VAL A 226 -28.08 -4.69 -0.74
N PHE A 227 -27.57 -3.46 -0.64
CA PHE A 227 -28.02 -2.50 0.37
C PHE A 227 -29.45 -2.03 0.12
N GLU A 228 -29.80 -1.77 -1.14
CA GLU A 228 -31.16 -1.38 -1.52
C GLU A 228 -32.17 -2.49 -1.24
N HIS A 229 -31.82 -3.76 -1.51
CA HIS A 229 -32.64 -4.92 -1.16
C HIS A 229 -32.93 -4.98 0.36
N ASN A 230 -31.98 -4.54 1.19
CA ASN A 230 -32.12 -4.48 2.64
C ASN A 230 -32.77 -3.17 3.14
N GLY A 231 -33.28 -2.32 2.24
CA GLY A 231 -33.93 -1.06 2.60
C GLY A 231 -32.97 -0.02 3.16
N ILE A 232 -31.69 -0.08 2.80
CA ILE A 232 -30.67 0.86 3.25
C ILE A 232 -30.37 1.86 2.13
N SER A 233 -30.62 3.15 2.40
CA SER A 233 -30.36 4.21 1.43
C SER A 233 -28.86 4.50 1.35
N MET A 234 -28.32 4.43 0.14
CA MET A 234 -26.92 4.75 -0.15
C MET A 234 -26.81 6.04 -0.96
N THR A 235 -25.80 6.86 -0.66
CA THR A 235 -25.40 7.98 -1.51
C THR A 235 -23.94 7.85 -1.88
N LEU A 236 -23.63 8.08 -3.15
CA LEU A 236 -22.24 8.17 -3.58
C LEU A 236 -21.62 9.47 -3.06
N VAL A 237 -20.39 9.39 -2.56
CA VAL A 237 -19.66 10.59 -2.11
C VAL A 237 -19.35 11.46 -3.34
N PRO A 238 -19.71 12.76 -3.34
CA PRO A 238 -19.63 13.61 -4.53
C PRO A 238 -18.22 13.74 -5.12
N ARG A 239 -17.20 13.76 -4.25
CA ARG A 239 -15.79 13.82 -4.61
C ARG A 239 -14.97 12.93 -3.68
N GLU A 240 -14.04 12.21 -4.26
CA GLU A 240 -13.02 11.47 -3.53
C GLU A 240 -11.73 11.48 -4.38
N SER A 241 -10.60 11.31 -3.72
CA SER A 241 -9.33 10.99 -4.35
C SER A 241 -9.03 9.50 -4.10
N CYS A 242 -8.18 8.88 -4.91
CA CYS A 242 -7.61 7.59 -4.57
C CYS A 242 -6.91 7.67 -3.20
N CYS A 243 -6.83 6.54 -2.48
CA CYS A 243 -6.32 6.48 -1.10
C CYS A 243 -4.84 6.86 -0.93
N GLY A 244 -4.13 7.19 -2.01
CA GLY A 244 -2.71 7.53 -1.96
C GLY A 244 -1.77 6.34 -1.72
N MET A 245 -2.29 5.13 -1.49
CA MET A 245 -1.46 3.95 -1.19
C MET A 245 -0.34 3.70 -2.22
N PRO A 246 -0.59 3.77 -3.56
CA PRO A 246 0.49 3.61 -4.52
C PRO A 246 1.60 4.68 -4.41
N LYS A 247 1.26 5.89 -3.96
CA LYS A 247 2.22 6.97 -3.71
C LYS A 247 2.95 6.80 -2.39
N LEU A 248 2.25 6.33 -1.36
CA LEU A 248 2.81 5.97 -0.07
C LEU A 248 3.88 4.88 -0.19
N GLU A 249 3.62 3.84 -0.99
CA GLU A 249 4.56 2.75 -1.29
C GLU A 249 5.84 3.21 -2.01
N LEU A 250 5.77 4.34 -2.73
CA LEU A 250 6.96 4.97 -3.31
C LEU A 250 7.71 5.87 -2.32
N GLY A 251 7.12 6.20 -1.17
CA GLY A 251 7.64 7.19 -0.23
C GLY A 251 7.26 8.64 -0.57
N ASP A 252 6.31 8.86 -1.48
CA ASP A 252 5.85 10.19 -1.89
C ASP A 252 4.83 10.75 -0.88
N LEU A 253 5.32 11.11 0.30
CA LEU A 253 4.48 11.56 1.42
C LEU A 253 3.77 12.89 1.14
N GLU A 254 4.38 13.76 0.35
CA GLU A 254 3.80 15.06 -0.01
C GLU A 254 2.55 14.91 -0.89
N THR A 255 2.59 14.03 -1.89
CA THR A 255 1.42 13.76 -2.75
C THR A 255 0.30 13.05 -1.98
N VAL A 256 0.63 12.28 -0.94
CA VAL A 256 -0.37 11.63 -0.08
C VAL A 256 -1.10 12.65 0.82
N ASP A 257 -0.40 13.70 1.25
CA ASP A 257 -0.96 14.76 2.12
C ASP A 257 -1.81 15.80 1.37
N SER A 258 -1.74 15.83 0.02
CA SER A 258 -2.34 16.86 -0.85
C SER A 258 -3.81 16.64 -1.25
#